data_AF-A0A7J7NS23-F1
#
_entry.id   AF-A0A7J7NS23-F1
#
_cell.length_a   1.000
_cell.length_b   1.000
_cell.length_c   1.000
_cell.angle_alpha   90.00
_cell.angle_beta   90.00
_cell.angle_gamma   90.00
#
_symmetry.space_group_name_H-M   'P 1'
#
loop_
_entity.id
_entity.type
_entity.pdbx_description
1 polymer ?
#
loop_
_entity_poly.entity_id
_entity_poly.type
_entity_poly.pdbx_seq_one_letter_code
_entity_poly.pdbx_strand_id
1 'polypeptide(L)'
;MISFQVRDAPDKSILNNIPIHNMTVYKWPRSLIKEGDNILRNYIWTWDPTKRKGMTLKWEKVCKLIKEGGLGVRSLGEVNNAMLCKHHMVFKLGTKDWEIFFKSKFSTKSCDTIRYHKLSTIWSGIQTGAAHSKPYVGWLISDGKKIDFWRDTWAI
;
A
#
# COMPACT_ATOMS: atom_id res chain seq x y z
N MET A 1 16.30 -30.49 -11.44
CA MET A 1 15.08 -29.81 -10.96
C MET A 1 15.25 -29.56 -9.47
N ILE A 2 15.97 -28.50 -9.09
CA ILE A 2 16.41 -28.30 -7.70
C ILE A 2 15.25 -27.67 -6.90
N SER A 3 14.83 -28.44 -5.90
CA SER A 3 13.81 -28.21 -4.89
C SER A 3 13.67 -26.77 -4.38
N PHE A 4 12.58 -26.12 -4.79
CA PHE A 4 12.06 -24.88 -4.19
C PHE A 4 11.23 -25.14 -2.90
N GLN A 5 11.14 -26.40 -2.46
CA GLN A 5 10.10 -26.88 -1.54
C GLN A 5 10.56 -27.19 -0.11
N VAL A 6 11.83 -27.00 0.28
CA VAL A 6 12.24 -27.30 1.67
C VAL A 6 13.22 -26.23 2.18
N ARG A 7 12.69 -25.23 2.87
CA ARG A 7 13.32 -24.56 4.02
C ARG A 7 12.32 -23.56 4.62
N ASP A 8 11.50 -24.08 5.52
CA ASP A 8 10.78 -23.29 6.52
C ASP A 8 11.80 -22.52 7.36
N ALA A 9 11.76 -21.19 7.26
CA ALA A 9 12.49 -20.32 8.16
C ALA A 9 11.54 -19.96 9.32
N PRO A 10 11.86 -20.33 10.57
CA PRO A 10 11.33 -19.59 11.71
C PRO A 10 11.82 -18.14 11.54
N ASP A 11 11.01 -17.15 11.89
CA ASP A 11 11.27 -15.69 11.74
C ASP A 11 10.60 -14.98 10.55
N LYS A 12 9.82 -15.67 9.72
CA LYS A 12 8.99 -15.00 8.67
C LYS A 12 7.83 -14.18 9.24
N SER A 13 7.40 -14.40 10.49
CA SER A 13 6.19 -13.77 11.05
C SER A 13 6.46 -12.42 11.70
N ILE A 14 7.54 -12.29 12.48
CA ILE A 14 7.83 -11.09 13.29
C ILE A 14 8.45 -9.98 12.43
N LEU A 15 9.42 -10.33 11.58
CA LEU A 15 10.09 -9.38 10.67
C LEU A 15 9.17 -8.87 9.56
N ASN A 16 8.13 -9.63 9.21
CA ASN A 16 7.20 -9.23 8.15
C ASN A 16 6.04 -8.39 8.68
N ASN A 17 5.55 -8.65 9.90
CA ASN A 17 4.37 -7.94 10.43
C ASN A 17 4.63 -6.48 10.82
N ILE A 18 5.79 -6.16 11.41
CA ILE A 18 6.13 -4.81 11.87
C ILE A 18 6.21 -3.79 10.71
N PRO A 19 6.94 -4.05 9.61
CA PRO A 19 6.96 -3.13 8.48
C PRO A 19 5.60 -3.05 7.78
N ILE A 20 4.87 -4.17 7.68
CA ILE A 20 3.52 -4.20 7.11
C ILE A 20 2.57 -3.30 7.89
N HIS A 21 2.57 -3.36 9.23
CA HIS A 21 1.69 -2.51 10.04
C HIS A 21 2.00 -1.02 9.81
N ASN A 22 3.27 -0.63 9.79
CA ASN A 22 3.66 0.74 9.50
C ASN A 22 3.28 1.18 8.07
N MET A 23 3.38 0.28 7.08
CA MET A 23 2.96 0.56 5.70
C MET A 23 1.44 0.77 5.56
N THR A 24 0.62 0.21 6.46
CA THR A 24 -0.83 0.41 6.42
C THR A 24 -1.26 1.83 6.80
N VAL A 25 -0.46 2.51 7.63
CA VAL A 25 -0.78 3.84 8.17
C VAL A 25 0.02 4.93 7.47
N TYR A 26 1.27 4.66 7.12
CA TYR A 26 2.20 5.67 6.64
C TYR A 26 2.65 5.42 5.20
N LYS A 27 2.80 6.52 4.47
CA LYS A 27 3.54 6.54 3.22
C LYS A 27 5.02 6.37 3.51
N TRP A 28 5.59 5.28 3.03
CA TRP A 28 7.01 5.04 3.21
C TRP A 28 7.85 5.93 2.27
N PRO A 29 8.96 6.51 2.76
CA PRO A 29 9.96 7.13 1.91
C PRO A 29 10.47 6.16 0.84
N ARG A 30 10.71 6.68 -0.36
CA ARG A 30 11.24 5.88 -1.49
C ARG A 30 12.59 5.24 -1.17
N SER A 31 13.42 5.87 -0.34
CA SER A 31 14.69 5.31 0.13
C SER A 31 14.49 4.03 0.93
N LEU A 32 13.58 4.03 1.91
CA LEU A 32 13.26 2.86 2.72
C LEU A 32 12.65 1.72 1.89
N ILE A 33 11.78 2.06 0.93
CA ILE A 33 11.21 1.08 0.00
C ILE A 33 12.34 0.44 -0.82
N LYS A 34 13.27 1.24 -1.36
CA LYS A 34 14.39 0.77 -2.16
C LYS A 34 15.35 -0.11 -1.35
N GLU A 35 15.59 0.25 -0.10
CA GLU A 35 16.43 -0.53 0.81
C GLU A 35 15.77 -1.87 1.16
N GLY A 36 14.48 -1.88 1.49
CA GLY A 36 13.72 -3.11 1.71
C GLY A 36 13.69 -4.02 0.47
N ASP A 37 13.45 -3.44 -0.72
CA ASP A 37 13.50 -4.18 -1.98
C ASP A 37 14.91 -4.73 -2.26
N ASN A 38 15.98 -4.02 -1.88
CA ASN A 38 17.36 -4.52 -2.00
C ASN A 38 17.63 -5.68 -1.03
N ILE A 39 17.13 -5.62 0.21
CA ILE A 39 17.26 -6.70 1.20
C ILE A 39 16.55 -7.95 0.67
N LEU A 40 15.30 -7.82 0.21
CA LEU A 40 14.54 -8.91 -0.41
C LEU A 40 15.26 -9.47 -1.64
N ARG A 41 15.81 -8.59 -2.48
CA ARG A 41 16.56 -8.97 -3.67
C ARG A 41 17.82 -9.77 -3.33
N ASN A 42 18.61 -9.30 -2.37
CA ASN A 42 19.81 -10.01 -1.93
C ASN A 42 19.40 -11.37 -1.38
N TYR A 43 18.41 -11.41 -0.49
CA TYR A 43 17.92 -12.66 0.09
C TYR A 43 17.51 -13.71 -0.97
N ILE A 44 16.79 -13.31 -2.02
CA ILE A 44 16.38 -14.22 -3.11
C ILE A 44 17.57 -14.86 -3.83
N TRP A 45 18.69 -14.14 -3.98
CA TRP A 45 19.82 -14.61 -4.80
C TRP A 45 21.03 -15.13 -4.03
N THR A 46 21.27 -14.65 -2.82
CA THR A 46 22.43 -15.03 -2.00
C THR A 46 22.04 -15.79 -0.74
N TRP A 47 20.73 -15.88 -0.43
CA TRP A 47 20.21 -16.36 0.86
C TRP A 47 20.77 -15.60 2.08
N ASP A 48 21.48 -14.49 1.86
CA ASP A 48 22.11 -13.66 2.88
C ASP A 48 21.83 -12.19 2.53
N PRO A 49 21.02 -11.48 3.32
CA PRO A 49 20.60 -10.11 3.01
C PRO A 49 21.77 -9.12 2.96
N THR A 50 22.90 -9.43 3.61
CA THR A 50 24.08 -8.56 3.68
C THR A 50 25.00 -8.72 2.47
N LYS A 51 24.97 -9.88 1.82
CA LYS A 51 25.82 -10.17 0.66
C LYS A 51 25.18 -9.66 -0.62
N ARG A 52 25.82 -8.67 -1.23
CA ARG A 52 25.42 -8.13 -2.54
C ARG A 52 26.01 -8.99 -3.65
N LYS A 53 25.16 -9.63 -4.45
CA LYS A 53 25.56 -10.29 -5.71
C LYS A 53 24.96 -9.54 -6.90
N GLY A 54 25.76 -9.39 -7.96
CA GLY A 54 25.30 -8.80 -9.22
C GLY A 54 24.13 -9.59 -9.79
N MET A 55 23.02 -8.92 -10.08
CA MET A 55 21.81 -9.53 -10.60
C MET A 55 21.74 -9.33 -12.12
N THR A 56 21.44 -10.40 -12.85
CA THR A 56 21.31 -10.38 -14.31
C THR A 56 19.97 -9.81 -14.77
N LEU A 57 18.94 -9.82 -13.91
CA LEU A 57 17.59 -9.38 -14.23
C LEU A 57 17.27 -8.01 -13.61
N LYS A 58 16.30 -7.29 -14.17
CA LYS A 58 15.74 -6.09 -13.54
C LYS A 58 14.72 -6.51 -12.47
N TRP A 59 14.68 -5.79 -11.35
CA TRP A 59 13.76 -6.09 -10.24
C TRP A 59 12.29 -6.00 -10.64
N GLU A 60 11.94 -5.04 -11.50
CA GLU A 60 10.60 -4.94 -12.08
C GLU A 60 10.18 -6.23 -12.81
N LYS A 61 11.12 -6.93 -13.49
CA LYS A 61 10.81 -8.22 -14.13
C LYS A 61 10.63 -9.34 -13.11
N VAL A 62 11.38 -9.31 -12.01
CA VAL A 62 11.24 -10.28 -10.90
C VAL A 62 9.88 -10.12 -10.23
N CYS A 63 9.38 -8.88 -10.10
CA CYS A 63 8.11 -8.60 -9.45
C CYS A 63 6.87 -8.96 -10.27
N LYS A 64 7.01 -9.23 -11.56
CA LYS A 64 5.89 -9.65 -12.40
C LYS A 64 5.34 -11.01 -11.98
N LEU A 65 4.09 -11.26 -12.36
CA LEU A 65 3.42 -12.54 -12.16
C LEU A 65 4.20 -13.68 -12.83
N ILE A 66 4.10 -14.88 -12.29
CA ILE A 66 4.70 -16.10 -12.87
C ILE A 66 4.21 -16.30 -14.32
N LYS A 67 2.93 -15.96 -14.60
CA LYS A 67 2.34 -16.01 -15.95
C LYS A 67 3.03 -15.08 -16.95
N GLU A 68 3.65 -14.00 -16.48
CA GLU A 68 4.38 -13.02 -17.30
C GLU A 68 5.90 -13.25 -17.30
N GLY A 69 6.35 -14.41 -16.77
CA GLY A 69 7.77 -14.76 -16.69
C GLY A 69 8.53 -14.12 -15.52
N GLY A 70 7.82 -13.62 -14.50
CA GLY A 70 8.42 -13.15 -13.25
C GLY A 70 8.42 -14.20 -12.13
N LEU A 71 8.87 -13.82 -10.93
CA LEU A 71 8.84 -14.68 -9.74
C LEU A 71 7.59 -14.48 -8.86
N GLY A 72 6.72 -13.52 -9.19
CA GLY A 72 5.51 -13.22 -8.41
C GLY A 72 5.78 -12.53 -7.07
N VAL A 73 6.98 -11.97 -6.86
CA VAL A 73 7.33 -11.23 -5.64
C VAL A 73 6.75 -9.83 -5.70
N ARG A 74 5.95 -9.42 -4.70
CA ARG A 74 5.38 -8.07 -4.70
C ARG A 74 6.45 -7.03 -4.34
N SER A 75 6.56 -5.94 -5.10
CA SER A 75 7.41 -4.82 -4.70
C SER A 75 6.83 -4.14 -3.46
N LEU A 76 7.68 -3.77 -2.51
CA LEU A 76 7.25 -3.07 -1.29
C LEU A 76 6.56 -1.73 -1.61
N GLY A 77 6.92 -1.09 -2.71
CA GLY A 77 6.27 0.14 -3.15
C GLY A 77 4.81 -0.08 -3.57
N GLU A 78 4.54 -1.15 -4.31
CA GLU A 78 3.18 -1.52 -4.71
C GLU A 78 2.34 -1.95 -3.51
N VAL A 79 2.95 -2.68 -2.57
CA VAL A 79 2.29 -3.09 -1.31
C VAL A 79 1.91 -1.85 -0.48
N ASN A 80 2.83 -0.89 -0.31
CA ASN A 80 2.54 0.36 0.41
C ASN A 80 1.41 1.14 -0.27
N ASN A 81 1.46 1.31 -1.59
CA ASN A 81 0.42 2.02 -2.34
C ASN A 81 -0.95 1.33 -2.21
N ALA A 82 -1.01 0.01 -2.34
CA ALA A 82 -2.25 -0.75 -2.18
C ALA A 82 -2.83 -0.62 -0.76
N MET A 83 -1.96 -0.65 0.27
CA MET A 83 -2.37 -0.45 1.66
C MET A 83 -2.88 0.97 1.91
N LEU A 84 -2.23 2.00 1.36
CA LEU A 84 -2.72 3.38 1.44
C LEU A 84 -4.07 3.56 0.75
N CYS A 85 -4.30 2.88 -0.39
CA CYS A 85 -5.60 2.87 -1.05
C CYS A 85 -6.67 2.24 -0.16
N LYS A 86 -6.37 1.09 0.45
CA LYS A 86 -7.27 0.43 1.43
C LYS A 86 -7.58 1.36 2.60
N HIS A 87 -6.57 2.05 3.13
CA HIS A 87 -6.75 2.98 4.24
C HIS A 87 -7.63 4.17 3.85
N HIS A 88 -7.47 4.70 2.64
CA HIS A 88 -8.36 5.73 2.08
C HIS A 88 -9.81 5.25 1.94
N MET A 89 -10.03 4.02 1.47
CA MET A 89 -11.37 3.44 1.38
C MET A 89 -12.03 3.29 2.75
N VAL A 90 -11.29 2.87 3.78
CA VAL A 90 -11.78 2.84 5.16
C VAL A 90 -12.14 4.24 5.64
N PHE A 91 -11.33 5.25 5.32
CA PHE A 91 -11.67 6.65 5.60
C PHE A 91 -12.95 7.12 4.90
N LYS A 92 -13.26 6.65 3.69
CA LYS A 92 -14.48 7.04 2.97
C LYS A 92 -15.71 6.24 3.41
N LEU A 93 -15.61 4.91 3.46
CA LEU A 93 -16.73 3.98 3.61
C LEU A 93 -16.86 3.36 4.99
N GLY A 94 -15.86 3.52 5.86
CA GLY A 94 -15.82 2.90 7.18
C GLY A 94 -17.04 3.23 8.04
N THR A 95 -17.52 2.23 8.77
CA THR A 95 -18.72 2.30 9.63
C THR A 95 -18.42 1.93 11.08
N LYS A 96 -17.19 1.49 11.39
CA LYS A 96 -16.81 1.13 12.76
C LYS A 96 -16.54 2.37 13.59
N ASP A 97 -16.68 2.28 14.91
CA ASP A 97 -16.52 3.43 15.83
C ASP A 97 -15.17 4.14 15.68
N TRP A 98 -14.08 3.39 15.57
CA TRP A 98 -12.76 3.97 15.35
C TRP A 98 -12.63 4.64 13.97
N GLU A 99 -13.34 4.14 12.94
CA GLU A 99 -13.36 4.71 11.58
C GLU A 99 -14.18 5.99 11.56
N ILE A 100 -15.30 6.03 12.29
CA ILE A 100 -16.12 7.23 12.49
C ILE A 100 -15.32 8.29 13.24
N PHE A 101 -14.65 7.92 14.35
CA PHE A 101 -13.74 8.81 15.07
C PHE A 101 -12.59 9.30 14.18
N PHE A 102 -12.04 8.42 13.36
CA PHE A 102 -10.99 8.78 12.41
C PHE A 102 -11.52 9.75 11.35
N LYS A 103 -12.73 9.54 10.83
CA LYS A 103 -13.38 10.49 9.92
C LYS A 103 -13.64 11.83 10.59
N SER A 104 -14.22 11.85 11.79
CA SER A 104 -14.47 13.10 12.53
C SER A 104 -13.18 13.81 12.87
N LYS A 105 -12.08 13.06 13.07
CA LYS A 105 -10.76 13.64 13.28
C LYS A 105 -10.34 14.43 12.06
N PHE A 106 -10.47 13.93 10.82
CA PHE A 106 -9.91 14.55 9.60
C PHE A 106 -10.93 15.28 8.69
N SER A 107 -12.22 15.23 8.97
CA SER A 107 -13.29 15.85 8.18
C SER A 107 -14.19 16.78 9.01
N THR A 108 -14.64 17.87 8.38
CA THR A 108 -15.64 18.79 8.96
C THR A 108 -17.05 18.28 8.69
N LYS A 109 -18.04 18.77 9.46
CA LYS A 109 -19.48 18.54 9.25
C LYS A 109 -19.97 18.80 7.81
N SER A 110 -19.26 19.62 7.02
CA SER A 110 -19.54 19.94 5.62
C SER A 110 -18.80 19.05 4.60
N CYS A 111 -18.24 17.90 5.01
CA CYS A 111 -17.41 17.02 4.17
C CYS A 111 -16.07 17.63 3.71
N ASP A 112 -15.75 18.86 4.11
CA ASP A 112 -14.46 19.48 3.80
C ASP A 112 -13.34 18.99 4.73
N THR A 113 -12.20 18.64 4.15
CA THR A 113 -11.01 18.17 4.87
C THR A 113 -10.38 19.31 5.65
N ILE A 114 -10.14 19.12 6.95
CA ILE A 114 -9.74 20.23 7.81
C ILE A 114 -8.29 20.64 7.55
N ARG A 115 -8.04 21.95 7.38
CA ARG A 115 -6.76 22.51 6.92
C ARG A 115 -5.58 22.21 7.86
N TYR A 116 -5.82 22.08 9.17
CA TYR A 116 -4.75 21.81 10.15
C TYR A 116 -4.17 20.39 10.05
N HIS A 117 -4.91 19.43 9.45
CA HIS A 117 -4.38 18.07 9.23
C HIS A 117 -3.37 17.95 8.09
N LYS A 118 -3.15 19.01 7.30
CA LYS A 118 -2.07 19.03 6.32
C LYS A 118 -0.70 18.73 6.96
N LEU A 119 -0.55 18.96 8.27
CA LEU A 119 0.66 18.66 9.04
C LEU A 119 0.77 17.20 9.49
N SER A 120 -0.28 16.39 9.35
CA SER A 120 -0.26 14.98 9.75
C SER A 120 0.37 14.10 8.67
N THR A 121 1.36 13.30 9.05
CA THR A 121 1.99 12.29 8.19
C THR A 121 1.01 11.21 7.72
N ILE A 122 0.01 10.88 8.55
CA ILE A 122 -1.07 9.93 8.23
C ILE A 122 -1.98 10.51 7.14
N TRP A 123 -2.35 11.79 7.26
CA TRP A 123 -3.19 12.46 6.27
C TRP A 123 -2.53 12.53 4.88
N SER A 124 -1.23 12.79 4.83
CA SER A 124 -0.44 12.72 3.58
C SER A 124 -0.48 11.34 2.93
N GLY A 125 -0.44 10.27 3.75
CA GLY A 125 -0.64 8.90 3.29
C GLY A 125 -2.03 8.67 2.69
N ILE A 126 -3.09 9.11 3.37
CA ILE A 126 -4.47 9.02 2.90
C ILE A 126 -4.68 9.76 1.59
N GLN A 127 -4.12 10.97 1.45
CA GLN A 127 -4.20 11.75 0.20
C GLN A 127 -3.48 11.06 -0.96
N THR A 128 -2.33 10.43 -0.67
CA THR A 128 -1.60 9.62 -1.66
C THR A 128 -2.46 8.42 -2.08
N GLY A 129 -3.08 7.72 -1.13
CA GLY A 129 -4.03 6.64 -1.41
C GLY A 129 -5.22 7.10 -2.25
N ALA A 130 -5.79 8.27 -1.95
CA ALA A 130 -6.89 8.87 -2.71
C ALA A 130 -6.50 9.16 -4.16
N ALA A 131 -5.31 9.73 -4.38
CA ALA A 131 -4.78 10.00 -5.71
C ALA A 131 -4.56 8.70 -6.51
N HIS A 132 -4.06 7.65 -5.86
CA HIS A 132 -3.86 6.34 -6.49
C HIS A 132 -5.18 5.60 -6.77
N SER A 133 -6.20 5.74 -5.92
CA SER A 133 -7.48 5.04 -6.09
C SER A 133 -8.43 5.73 -7.06
N LYS A 134 -8.32 7.06 -7.23
CA LYS A 134 -9.21 7.86 -8.10
C LYS A 134 -9.44 7.30 -9.52
N PRO A 135 -8.44 6.79 -10.25
CA PRO A 135 -8.67 6.22 -11.59
C PRO A 135 -9.36 4.85 -11.58
N TYR A 136 -9.36 4.13 -10.45
CA TYR A 136 -9.88 2.76 -10.35
C TYR A 136 -11.21 2.66 -9.61
N VAL A 137 -11.64 3.73 -8.93
CA VAL A 137 -12.86 3.76 -8.13
C VAL A 137 -13.89 4.66 -8.82
N GLY A 138 -14.99 4.04 -9.23
CA GLY A 138 -16.20 4.74 -9.67
C GLY A 138 -17.28 4.64 -8.60
N TRP A 139 -18.09 5.69 -8.46
CA TRP A 139 -19.26 5.66 -7.59
C TRP A 139 -20.44 5.01 -8.31
N LEU A 140 -21.06 4.04 -7.65
CA LEU A 140 -22.38 3.54 -8.02
C LEU A 140 -23.43 4.53 -7.49
N ILE A 141 -24.26 5.02 -8.40
CA ILE A 141 -25.33 5.97 -8.07
C ILE A 141 -26.32 5.28 -7.13
N SER A 142 -26.44 5.80 -5.92
CA SER A 142 -27.42 5.38 -4.91
C SER A 142 -28.19 6.63 -4.42
N ASP A 143 -28.64 6.65 -3.17
CA ASP A 143 -29.54 7.65 -2.53
C ASP A 143 -28.99 9.11 -2.46
N GLY A 144 -27.96 9.47 -3.23
CA GLY A 144 -27.45 10.85 -3.41
C GLY A 144 -26.81 11.55 -2.20
N LYS A 145 -27.01 11.05 -0.98
CA LYS A 145 -26.59 11.72 0.28
C LYS A 145 -25.08 11.67 0.57
N LYS A 146 -24.33 10.82 -0.14
CA LYS A 146 -22.89 10.57 0.11
C LYS A 146 -22.00 10.83 -1.10
N ILE A 147 -22.57 11.33 -2.21
CA ILE A 147 -21.89 11.43 -3.49
C ILE A 147 -21.89 12.90 -3.92
N ASP A 148 -20.71 13.42 -4.25
CA ASP A 148 -20.55 14.78 -4.77
C ASP A 148 -20.69 14.75 -6.30
N PHE A 149 -21.81 15.27 -6.82
CA PHE A 149 -22.15 15.23 -8.25
C PHE A 149 -21.01 15.74 -9.19
N TRP A 150 -20.23 16.72 -8.72
CA TRP A 150 -19.21 17.38 -9.54
C TRP A 150 -17.79 16.86 -9.34
N ARG A 151 -17.52 16.15 -8.23
CA ARG A 151 -16.14 15.81 -7.82
C ARG A 151 -15.83 14.32 -7.99
N ASP A 152 -16.86 13.50 -8.03
CA ASP A 152 -16.75 12.04 -8.06
C ASP A 152 -16.76 11.49 -9.50
N THR A 153 -15.95 10.46 -9.74
CA THR A 153 -15.94 9.73 -11.02
C THR A 153 -17.10 8.74 -11.03
N TRP A 154 -17.97 8.83 -12.03
CA TRP A 154 -19.13 7.96 -12.20
C TRP A 154 -18.72 6.66 -12.89
N ALA A 155 -19.20 5.53 -12.37
CA ALA A 155 -19.25 4.31 -13.18
C ALA A 155 -20.48 4.41 -14.09
N ILE A 156 -20.26 4.47 -15.41
CA ILE A 156 -21.29 4.28 -16.43
C ILE A 156 -21.32 2.80 -16.79
#